data_AF-A0A1V5GV05-F1
#
_entry.id   AF-A0A1V5GV05-F1
#
_cell.length_a   1.000
_cell.length_b   1.000
_cell.length_c   1.000
_cell.angle_alpha   90.00
_cell.angle_beta   90.00
_cell.angle_gamma   90.00
#
_symmetry.space_group_name_H-M   'P 1'
#
loop_
_entity.id
_entity.type
_entity.pdbx_description
1 polymer ?
#
loop_
_entity_poly.entity_id
_entity_poly.type
_entity_poly.pdbx_seq_one_letter_code
_entity_poly.pdbx_strand_id
1 'polypeptide(L)'
;MDTKFDFALVSLSGEPRLQVVLSFVMPRAEIGLRLPNQFLRKSRLFDRIEMLETLGPGSIRDFPGQENKKILEAPVGKKVTIRYFVRGYGDNLADKDNFSAPMIDNDFFQFAGTMALVFPIALFNDQEIPLTMEWHVSPGYQIYNSFGANTTTQHVNVNANALIDSIYMGGSELRTYQRSVRGQPVHIVLDGQWDRISDEDFITVVTRLLEKQRETWNDDNFPYFLISFVALGQGCSMQREARFGGTAHVNSFRAYYPHDCPMKPEMKQLISHELMHMWIGKKIRVGQVSGGFDGKFFSEGFTDFYGRLMTYRAGLINEVTYFKTLDANLEKYYISKRRRTTLHDLVSHIYRKGYSDAELENIPYQQGEIMAANLNMLIKKASNHKYSLDSAIKDLLTEAQASGGSKNFSISELAEVFDRYVPGAFLDIYSKIERGEELLPPKLSGCSTPTSAQYTSFQGNYSRFFPKSNIFTYRKLSDACAPWLN
;
A
#
# COMPACT_ATOMS: atom_id res chain seq x y z
N MET A 1 -29.02 12.12 -1.68
CA MET A 1 -29.05 10.67 -1.94
C MET A 1 -28.99 9.99 -0.59
N ASP A 2 -29.91 9.06 -0.31
CA ASP A 2 -29.95 8.29 0.93
C ASP A 2 -29.12 7.00 0.80
N THR A 3 -27.84 7.12 0.48
CA THR A 3 -26.95 5.95 0.44
C THR A 3 -26.51 5.61 1.86
N LYS A 4 -26.86 4.41 2.32
CA LYS A 4 -26.58 3.96 3.68
C LYS A 4 -26.02 2.54 3.69
N PHE A 5 -24.95 2.33 4.44
CA PHE A 5 -24.50 1.00 4.85
C PHE A 5 -24.81 0.79 6.33
N ASP A 6 -25.48 -0.32 6.63
CA ASP A 6 -25.62 -0.84 8.00
C ASP A 6 -24.78 -2.12 8.12
N PHE A 7 -23.90 -2.14 9.12
CA PHE A 7 -23.01 -3.26 9.41
C PHE A 7 -23.39 -3.88 10.75
N ALA A 8 -23.42 -5.20 10.82
CA ALA A 8 -23.62 -5.92 12.09
C ALA A 8 -22.78 -7.18 12.13
N LEU A 9 -22.16 -7.46 13.27
CA LEU A 9 -21.53 -8.76 13.51
C LEU A 9 -22.59 -9.72 14.06
N VAL A 10 -22.82 -10.83 13.34
CA VAL A 10 -23.89 -11.78 13.65
C VAL A 10 -23.36 -13.21 13.65
N SER A 11 -24.09 -14.11 14.30
CA SER A 11 -23.83 -15.55 14.21
C SER A 11 -24.84 -16.20 13.26
N LEU A 12 -24.35 -16.89 12.23
CA LEU A 12 -25.15 -17.69 11.32
C LEU A 12 -24.70 -19.14 11.43
N SER A 13 -25.62 -20.03 11.85
CA SER A 13 -25.34 -21.45 12.09
C SER A 13 -24.16 -21.70 13.05
N GLY A 14 -23.95 -20.81 14.03
CA GLY A 14 -22.87 -20.93 15.00
C GLY A 14 -21.52 -20.34 14.55
N GLU A 15 -21.43 -19.81 13.33
CA GLU A 15 -20.21 -19.17 12.83
C GLU A 15 -20.38 -17.64 12.71
N PRO A 16 -19.32 -16.85 12.96
CA PRO A 16 -19.39 -15.41 12.83
C PRO A 16 -19.50 -14.98 11.36
N ARG A 17 -20.31 -13.95 11.12
CA ARG A 17 -20.52 -13.30 9.83
C ARG A 17 -20.65 -11.80 10.02
N LEU A 18 -20.10 -11.02 9.09
CA LEU A 18 -20.43 -9.61 8.99
C LEU A 18 -21.64 -9.46 8.07
N GLN A 19 -22.79 -9.13 8.64
CA GLN A 19 -23.95 -8.71 7.87
C GLN A 19 -23.72 -7.30 7.34
N VAL A 20 -23.99 -7.11 6.05
CA VAL A 20 -23.99 -5.79 5.41
C VAL A 20 -25.34 -5.57 4.75
N VAL A 21 -25.95 -4.42 5.06
CA VAL A 21 -27.18 -3.96 4.42
C VAL A 21 -26.87 -2.63 3.75
N LEU A 22 -27.07 -2.59 2.43
CA LEU A 22 -26.84 -1.39 1.62
C LEU A 22 -28.18 -0.89 1.08
N SER A 23 -28.55 0.34 1.43
CA SER A 23 -29.70 1.03 0.86
C SER A 23 -29.28 2.21 -0.02
N PHE A 24 -29.94 2.38 -1.16
CA PHE A 24 -29.72 3.52 -2.06
C PHE A 24 -30.93 3.72 -2.99
N VAL A 25 -30.98 4.85 -3.68
CA VAL A 25 -32.02 5.15 -4.67
C VAL A 25 -31.59 4.65 -6.04
N MET A 26 -32.45 3.90 -6.72
CA MET A 26 -32.18 3.34 -8.05
C MET A 26 -32.03 4.45 -9.11
N PRO A 27 -30.83 4.62 -9.71
CA PRO A 27 -30.62 5.63 -10.74
C PRO A 27 -31.14 5.18 -12.12
N ARG A 28 -31.30 3.87 -12.32
CA ARG A 28 -31.76 3.21 -13.55
C ARG A 28 -32.54 1.95 -13.18
N ALA A 29 -33.36 1.46 -14.10
CA ALA A 29 -34.20 0.28 -13.87
C ALA A 29 -33.37 -0.99 -13.66
N GLU A 30 -32.20 -1.04 -14.30
CA GLU A 30 -31.22 -2.12 -14.19
C GLU A 30 -29.84 -1.53 -13.90
N ILE A 31 -29.13 -2.06 -12.91
CA ILE A 31 -27.74 -1.72 -12.61
C ILE A 31 -26.91 -2.97 -12.33
N GLY A 32 -25.63 -2.92 -12.67
CA GLY A 32 -24.69 -3.97 -12.27
C GLY A 32 -24.26 -3.82 -10.80
N LEU A 33 -24.15 -4.93 -10.10
CA LEU A 33 -23.46 -5.03 -8.82
C LEU A 33 -22.11 -5.70 -9.05
N ARG A 34 -21.04 -5.10 -8.52
CA ARG A 34 -19.70 -5.70 -8.51
C ARG A 34 -19.44 -6.28 -7.13
N LEU A 35 -19.14 -7.57 -7.09
CA LEU A 35 -18.75 -8.27 -5.87
C LEU A 35 -17.22 -8.17 -5.70
N PRO A 36 -16.72 -8.32 -4.45
CA PRO A 36 -15.30 -8.52 -4.16
C PRO A 36 -14.71 -9.59 -5.08
N ASN A 37 -13.49 -9.41 -5.60
CA ASN A 37 -12.88 -10.45 -6.44
C ASN A 37 -11.45 -10.74 -6.02
N GLN A 38 -10.59 -9.73 -6.07
CA GLN A 38 -9.18 -9.92 -5.78
C GLN A 38 -8.67 -8.78 -4.91
N PHE A 39 -7.91 -9.16 -3.89
CA PHE A 39 -7.09 -8.25 -3.10
C PHE A 39 -5.77 -8.94 -2.78
N LEU A 40 -4.66 -8.27 -3.12
CA LEU A 40 -3.31 -8.84 -3.04
C LEU A 40 -3.26 -10.26 -3.64
N ARG A 41 -3.00 -11.27 -2.80
CA ARG A 41 -2.76 -12.67 -3.20
C ARG A 41 -4.01 -13.53 -3.22
N LYS A 42 -5.16 -13.06 -2.73
CA LYS A 42 -6.40 -13.85 -2.72
C LYS A 42 -7.32 -13.37 -3.82
N SER A 43 -7.82 -14.32 -4.61
CA SER A 43 -8.81 -14.13 -5.66
C SER A 43 -10.12 -14.82 -5.27
N ARG A 44 -11.16 -14.64 -6.11
CA ARG A 44 -12.51 -15.14 -5.87
C ARG A 44 -13.08 -14.78 -4.49
N LEU A 45 -12.79 -13.57 -4.01
CA LEU A 45 -13.32 -13.09 -2.73
C LEU A 45 -14.86 -13.03 -2.70
N PHE A 46 -15.51 -13.03 -3.87
CA PHE A 46 -16.97 -13.15 -3.98
C PHE A 46 -17.51 -14.48 -3.44
N ASP A 47 -16.69 -15.55 -3.35
CA ASP A 47 -17.07 -16.82 -2.71
C ASP A 47 -17.28 -16.66 -1.18
N ARG A 48 -16.98 -15.47 -0.63
CA ARG A 48 -17.22 -15.09 0.77
C ARG A 48 -18.50 -14.28 0.96
N ILE A 49 -19.18 -13.91 -0.13
CA ILE A 49 -20.47 -13.22 -0.09
C ILE A 49 -21.58 -14.25 -0.09
N GLU A 50 -22.34 -14.33 1.00
CA GLU A 50 -23.41 -15.28 1.23
C GLU A 50 -24.77 -14.58 1.23
N MET A 51 -25.79 -15.26 0.72
CA MET A 51 -27.20 -14.82 0.78
C MET A 51 -27.43 -13.37 0.33
N LEU A 52 -26.84 -12.99 -0.82
CA LEU A 52 -27.07 -11.67 -1.43
C LEU A 52 -28.48 -11.57 -2.01
N GLU A 53 -29.32 -10.73 -1.41
CA GLU A 53 -30.74 -10.59 -1.74
C GLU A 53 -31.26 -9.15 -1.56
N THR A 54 -32.47 -8.88 -2.05
CA THR A 54 -33.19 -7.61 -1.82
C THR A 54 -34.11 -7.71 -0.60
N LEU A 55 -34.10 -6.68 0.24
CA LEU A 55 -35.07 -6.48 1.33
C LEU A 55 -36.14 -5.49 0.87
N GLY A 56 -36.94 -5.87 -0.13
CA GLY A 56 -37.98 -5.01 -0.68
C GLY A 56 -38.20 -5.21 -2.19
N PRO A 57 -38.76 -4.21 -2.90
CA PRO A 57 -39.03 -4.33 -4.33
C PRO A 57 -37.73 -4.39 -5.12
N GLY A 58 -37.55 -5.48 -5.86
CA GLY A 58 -36.43 -5.68 -6.77
C GLY A 58 -35.94 -7.12 -6.76
N SER A 59 -35.13 -7.46 -7.75
CA SER A 59 -34.56 -8.79 -7.91
C SER A 59 -33.07 -8.70 -8.21
N ILE A 60 -32.32 -9.71 -7.76
CA ILE A 60 -30.90 -9.88 -8.10
C ILE A 60 -30.77 -11.15 -8.93
N ARG A 61 -30.08 -11.06 -10.05
CA ARG A 61 -29.74 -12.21 -10.90
C ARG A 61 -28.28 -12.18 -11.30
N ASP A 62 -27.80 -13.31 -11.80
CA ASP A 62 -26.41 -13.44 -12.24
C ASP A 62 -26.13 -12.61 -13.49
N PHE A 63 -24.92 -12.04 -13.53
CA PHE A 63 -24.40 -11.44 -14.76
C PHE A 63 -23.84 -12.57 -15.66
N PRO A 64 -24.31 -12.72 -16.90
CA PRO A 64 -23.84 -13.80 -17.77
C PRO A 64 -22.32 -13.77 -17.99
N GLY A 65 -21.65 -14.90 -17.70
CA GLY A 65 -20.23 -15.08 -17.93
C GLY A 65 -19.29 -14.34 -16.95
N GLN A 66 -19.79 -13.71 -15.89
CA GLN A 66 -18.97 -13.01 -14.90
C GLN A 66 -19.47 -13.29 -13.47
N GLU A 67 -18.84 -14.26 -12.80
CA GLU A 67 -19.24 -14.73 -11.46
C GLU A 67 -19.19 -13.63 -10.39
N ASN A 68 -18.25 -12.69 -10.51
CA ASN A 68 -18.09 -11.58 -9.57
C ASN A 68 -18.99 -10.38 -9.88
N LYS A 69 -20.01 -10.54 -10.72
CA LYS A 69 -20.99 -9.52 -11.05
C LYS A 69 -22.41 -10.07 -10.95
N LYS A 70 -23.32 -9.22 -10.49
CA LYS A 70 -24.77 -9.47 -10.50
C LYS A 70 -25.48 -8.31 -11.19
N ILE A 71 -26.75 -8.51 -11.49
CA ILE A 71 -27.65 -7.49 -12.03
C ILE A 71 -28.75 -7.28 -10.99
N LEU A 72 -28.97 -6.03 -10.61
CA LEU A 72 -30.05 -5.59 -9.75
C LEU A 72 -31.10 -4.86 -10.58
N GLU A 73 -32.34 -5.33 -10.52
CA GLU A 73 -33.50 -4.73 -11.19
C GLU A 73 -34.48 -4.20 -10.15
N ALA A 74 -34.86 -2.92 -10.27
CA ALA A 74 -35.87 -2.28 -9.42
C ALA A 74 -36.35 -0.97 -10.07
N PRO A 75 -37.55 -0.46 -9.72
CA PRO A 75 -38.07 0.77 -10.32
C PRO A 75 -37.18 2.00 -10.07
N VAL A 76 -36.98 2.83 -11.10
CA VAL A 76 -36.20 4.07 -11.04
C VAL A 76 -36.74 5.00 -9.95
N GLY A 77 -35.84 5.63 -9.19
CA GLY A 77 -36.20 6.59 -8.14
C GLY A 77 -36.75 5.96 -6.86
N LYS A 78 -36.91 4.63 -6.80
CA LYS A 78 -37.26 3.92 -5.56
C LYS A 78 -36.00 3.60 -4.75
N LYS A 79 -36.14 3.66 -3.43
CA LYS A 79 -35.12 3.17 -2.50
C LYS A 79 -35.14 1.64 -2.54
N VAL A 80 -34.00 1.05 -2.85
CA VAL A 80 -33.77 -0.39 -2.78
C VAL A 80 -32.84 -0.67 -1.61
N THR A 81 -32.99 -1.83 -1.00
CA THR A 81 -32.13 -2.31 0.08
C THR A 81 -31.65 -3.70 -0.31
N ILE A 82 -30.35 -3.92 -0.29
CA ILE A 82 -29.74 -5.24 -0.47
C ILE A 82 -29.12 -5.69 0.86
N ARG A 83 -29.22 -6.98 1.17
CA ARG A 83 -28.59 -7.62 2.31
C ARG A 83 -27.68 -8.73 1.81
N TYR A 84 -26.53 -8.89 2.47
CA TYR A 84 -25.67 -10.05 2.30
C TYR A 84 -24.84 -10.26 3.57
N PHE A 85 -24.18 -11.40 3.65
CA PHE A 85 -23.28 -11.74 4.74
C PHE A 85 -21.88 -12.00 4.19
N VAL A 86 -20.87 -11.56 4.93
CA VAL A 86 -19.47 -11.78 4.61
C VAL A 86 -18.92 -12.82 5.58
N ARG A 87 -18.36 -13.89 5.03
CA ARG A 87 -17.65 -14.91 5.79
C ARG A 87 -16.17 -14.57 5.90
N GLY A 88 -15.59 -14.79 7.08
CA GLY A 88 -14.15 -14.69 7.32
C GLY A 88 -13.34 -15.65 6.45
N TYR A 89 -12.05 -15.36 6.33
CA TYR A 89 -11.11 -16.22 5.61
C TYR A 89 -10.30 -17.08 6.58
N GLY A 90 -10.38 -18.40 6.39
CA GLY A 90 -9.65 -19.39 7.19
C GLY A 90 -10.22 -19.58 8.59
N ASP A 91 -9.87 -20.71 9.22
CA ASP A 91 -10.30 -21.03 10.60
C ASP A 91 -9.32 -20.46 11.65
N ASN A 92 -8.11 -20.09 11.23
CA ASN A 92 -7.07 -19.55 12.11
C ASN A 92 -6.73 -18.12 11.67
N LEU A 93 -7.24 -17.12 12.39
CA LEU A 93 -7.01 -15.70 12.10
C LEU A 93 -5.55 -15.27 12.15
N ALA A 94 -4.69 -15.99 12.88
CA ALA A 94 -3.26 -15.70 12.97
C ALA A 94 -2.47 -16.06 11.70
N ASP A 95 -3.07 -16.70 10.70
CA ASP A 95 -2.41 -16.94 9.42
C ASP A 95 -2.22 -15.62 8.65
N LYS A 96 -0.98 -15.31 8.29
CA LYS A 96 -0.61 -14.15 7.46
C LYS A 96 -1.37 -14.09 6.13
N ASP A 97 -1.80 -15.23 5.59
CA ASP A 97 -2.56 -15.29 4.35
C ASP A 97 -3.95 -14.63 4.49
N ASN A 98 -4.45 -14.48 5.72
CA ASN A 98 -5.70 -13.79 6.03
C ASN A 98 -5.60 -12.28 5.82
N PHE A 99 -4.39 -11.70 5.82
CA PHE A 99 -4.21 -10.27 5.54
C PHE A 99 -4.77 -9.87 4.15
N SER A 100 -4.87 -10.82 3.22
CA SER A 100 -5.39 -10.60 1.88
C SER A 100 -6.91 -10.84 1.73
N ALA A 101 -7.64 -11.07 2.82
CA ALA A 101 -9.08 -11.36 2.81
C ALA A 101 -9.77 -10.82 4.08
N PRO A 102 -11.12 -10.87 4.18
CA PRO A 102 -11.82 -10.43 5.39
C PRO A 102 -11.45 -11.31 6.59
N MET A 103 -11.05 -10.67 7.69
CA MET A 103 -10.86 -11.30 8.99
C MET A 103 -12.12 -11.04 9.81
N ILE A 104 -12.81 -12.10 10.24
CA ILE A 104 -14.09 -11.98 10.96
C ILE A 104 -14.11 -13.09 12.03
N ASP A 105 -14.28 -12.70 13.29
CA ASP A 105 -14.54 -13.56 14.45
C ASP A 105 -15.82 -13.10 15.17
N ASN A 106 -16.12 -13.67 16.33
CA ASN A 106 -17.27 -13.34 17.17
C ASN A 106 -17.19 -11.95 17.79
N ASP A 107 -15.98 -11.42 17.98
CA ASP A 107 -15.75 -10.14 18.64
C ASP A 107 -14.79 -9.19 17.91
N PHE A 108 -14.45 -9.53 16.66
CA PHE A 108 -13.52 -8.78 15.84
C PHE A 108 -13.89 -8.88 14.36
N PHE A 109 -13.67 -7.80 13.62
CA PHE A 109 -13.56 -7.85 12.17
C PHE A 109 -12.51 -6.85 11.67
N GLN A 110 -11.87 -7.19 10.56
CA GLN A 110 -11.05 -6.28 9.77
C GLN A 110 -11.14 -6.66 8.29
N PHE A 111 -11.35 -5.66 7.43
CA PHE A 111 -11.32 -5.84 5.98
C PHE A 111 -11.00 -4.54 5.25
N ALA A 112 -10.47 -4.63 4.03
CA ALA A 112 -10.48 -3.53 3.08
C ALA A 112 -11.77 -3.57 2.25
N GLY A 113 -12.27 -2.42 1.79
CA GLY A 113 -13.54 -2.34 1.04
C GLY A 113 -13.61 -3.33 -0.14
N THR A 114 -12.53 -3.43 -0.91
CA THR A 114 -12.30 -4.44 -1.99
C THR A 114 -12.59 -5.89 -1.61
N MET A 115 -12.52 -6.24 -0.33
CA MET A 115 -12.64 -7.62 0.16
C MET A 115 -14.07 -8.03 0.52
N ALA A 116 -14.92 -7.07 0.88
CA ALA A 116 -16.19 -7.35 1.55
C ALA A 116 -17.38 -6.53 1.03
N LEU A 117 -17.15 -5.39 0.38
CA LEU A 117 -18.23 -4.51 -0.04
C LEU A 117 -18.75 -4.88 -1.44
N VAL A 118 -20.08 -4.94 -1.57
CA VAL A 118 -20.78 -5.08 -2.85
C VAL A 118 -21.12 -3.69 -3.38
N PHE A 119 -20.72 -3.41 -4.63
CA PHE A 119 -20.75 -2.07 -5.19
C PHE A 119 -21.74 -1.94 -6.35
N PRO A 120 -22.74 -1.05 -6.27
CA PRO A 120 -23.64 -0.76 -7.38
C PRO A 120 -22.93 0.10 -8.43
N ILE A 121 -22.50 -0.49 -9.55
CA ILE A 121 -21.61 0.12 -10.55
C ILE A 121 -22.11 1.50 -11.04
N ALA A 122 -23.43 1.70 -11.12
CA ALA A 122 -24.02 2.96 -11.56
C ALA A 122 -23.79 4.15 -10.59
N LEU A 123 -23.41 3.88 -9.34
CA LEU A 123 -23.04 4.89 -8.34
C LEU A 123 -21.52 5.19 -8.36
N PHE A 124 -20.75 4.49 -9.19
CA PHE A 124 -19.28 4.48 -9.14
C PHE A 124 -18.72 5.33 -10.28
N ASN A 125 -18.98 6.63 -10.22
CA ASN A 125 -18.21 7.65 -10.92
C ASN A 125 -17.20 8.29 -9.96
N ASP A 126 -16.40 9.23 -10.45
CA ASP A 126 -15.43 9.97 -9.61
C ASP A 126 -16.11 11.01 -8.69
N GLN A 127 -17.44 11.10 -8.71
CA GLN A 127 -18.19 12.05 -7.90
C GLN A 127 -18.31 11.56 -6.46
N GLU A 128 -18.06 12.46 -5.52
CA GLU A 128 -18.36 12.21 -4.13
C GLU A 128 -19.88 12.20 -3.90
N ILE A 129 -20.34 11.20 -3.15
CA ILE A 129 -21.73 11.10 -2.71
C ILE A 129 -21.78 11.14 -1.18
N PRO A 130 -22.81 11.77 -0.59
CA PRO A 130 -23.06 11.65 0.84
C PRO A 130 -23.45 10.21 1.16
N LEU A 131 -22.80 9.64 2.17
CA LEU A 131 -22.99 8.26 2.60
C LEU A 131 -23.03 8.20 4.13
N THR A 132 -23.95 7.41 4.66
CA THR A 132 -24.00 7.09 6.09
C THR A 132 -23.55 5.65 6.32
N MET A 133 -22.64 5.45 7.26
CA MET A 133 -22.29 4.14 7.80
C MET A 133 -22.82 4.02 9.22
N GLU A 134 -23.52 2.93 9.50
CA GLU A 134 -24.06 2.63 10.82
C GLU A 134 -23.59 1.25 11.27
N TRP A 135 -23.04 1.20 12.48
CA TRP A 135 -22.39 0.02 13.05
C TRP A 135 -23.22 -0.49 14.22
N HIS A 136 -23.89 -1.62 14.02
CA HIS A 136 -24.69 -2.32 15.01
C HIS A 136 -23.81 -3.36 15.71
N VAL A 137 -23.11 -2.91 16.75
CA VAL A 137 -22.14 -3.71 17.51
C VAL A 137 -22.46 -3.69 19.01
N SER A 138 -21.95 -4.66 19.75
CA SER A 138 -22.16 -4.76 21.19
C SER A 138 -21.58 -3.53 21.93
N PRO A 139 -22.15 -3.15 23.09
CA PRO A 139 -21.58 -2.08 23.91
C PRO A 139 -20.10 -2.32 24.22
N GLY A 140 -19.28 -1.27 24.12
CA GLY A 140 -17.83 -1.34 24.34
C GLY A 140 -17.02 -1.68 23.10
N TYR A 141 -17.64 -2.05 21.97
CA TYR A 141 -16.92 -2.18 20.71
C TYR A 141 -16.31 -0.87 20.26
N GLN A 142 -15.07 -0.98 19.83
CA GLN A 142 -14.34 0.10 19.20
C GLN A 142 -14.47 -0.06 17.67
N ILE A 143 -14.80 1.02 16.97
CA ILE A 143 -14.95 1.04 15.50
C ILE A 143 -13.96 2.00 14.89
N TYR A 144 -13.17 1.55 13.93
CA TYR A 144 -12.21 2.38 13.20
C TYR A 144 -12.29 2.09 11.71
N ASN A 145 -12.24 3.13 10.90
CA ASN A 145 -12.06 2.99 9.45
C ASN A 145 -11.32 4.21 8.90
N SER A 146 -11.08 4.22 7.60
CA SER A 146 -10.41 5.32 6.89
C SER A 146 -11.10 6.69 7.00
N PHE A 147 -12.32 6.77 7.52
CA PHE A 147 -13.12 7.98 7.57
C PHE A 147 -13.52 8.42 8.98
N GLY A 148 -13.33 7.58 9.99
CA GLY A 148 -13.71 7.93 11.36
C GLY A 148 -13.25 6.92 12.39
N ALA A 149 -13.12 7.42 13.62
CA ALA A 149 -12.65 6.68 14.77
C ALA A 149 -13.66 6.75 15.92
N ASN A 150 -13.93 5.58 16.49
CA ASN A 150 -14.69 5.35 17.71
C ASN A 150 -16.11 5.94 17.71
N THR A 151 -16.80 5.87 16.58
CA THR A 151 -18.19 6.30 16.41
C THR A 151 -18.98 5.27 15.62
N THR A 152 -20.15 4.88 16.11
CA THR A 152 -21.02 3.89 15.46
C THR A 152 -21.90 4.47 14.36
N THR A 153 -22.08 5.79 14.29
CA THR A 153 -22.73 6.47 13.17
C THR A 153 -21.74 7.44 12.54
N GLN A 154 -21.54 7.31 11.23
CA GLN A 154 -20.57 8.11 10.49
C GLN A 154 -21.21 8.67 9.23
N HIS A 155 -21.04 9.96 9.01
CA HIS A 155 -21.48 10.66 7.80
C HIS A 155 -20.26 11.11 7.02
N VAL A 156 -20.15 10.68 5.77
CA VAL A 156 -18.96 10.91 4.94
C VAL A 156 -19.39 11.34 3.53
N ASN A 157 -18.61 12.20 2.91
CA ASN A 157 -18.69 12.46 1.47
C ASN A 157 -17.53 11.71 0.83
N VAL A 158 -17.85 10.70 0.02
CA VAL A 158 -16.84 9.79 -0.53
C VAL A 158 -17.25 9.37 -1.93
N ASN A 159 -16.25 9.15 -2.78
CA ASN A 159 -16.48 8.43 -4.02
C ASN A 159 -16.27 6.92 -3.81
N ALA A 160 -16.74 6.20 -4.81
CA ALA A 160 -16.53 4.79 -5.03
C ALA A 160 -15.11 4.26 -4.74
N ASN A 161 -14.10 4.91 -5.33
CA ASN A 161 -12.72 4.47 -5.25
C ASN A 161 -12.21 4.57 -3.80
N ALA A 162 -12.62 5.60 -3.06
CA ALA A 162 -12.27 5.75 -1.65
C ALA A 162 -12.91 4.67 -0.76
N LEU A 163 -14.18 4.31 -1.00
CA LEU A 163 -14.84 3.22 -0.27
C LEU A 163 -14.18 1.85 -0.55
N ILE A 164 -13.70 1.65 -1.77
CA ILE A 164 -12.97 0.45 -2.18
C ILE A 164 -11.58 0.42 -1.53
N ASP A 165 -10.89 1.55 -1.55
CA ASP A 165 -9.53 1.77 -1.02
C ASP A 165 -9.53 2.29 0.42
N SER A 166 -10.36 1.69 1.28
CA SER A 166 -10.42 2.01 2.71
C SER A 166 -10.40 0.74 3.55
N ILE A 167 -9.93 0.89 4.79
CA ILE A 167 -9.94 -0.16 5.81
C ILE A 167 -11.12 0.05 6.75
N TYR A 168 -11.68 -1.05 7.21
CA TYR A 168 -12.77 -1.11 8.16
C TYR A 168 -12.41 -2.13 9.22
N MET A 169 -12.54 -1.77 10.49
CA MET A 169 -12.32 -2.69 11.59
C MET A 169 -13.18 -2.34 12.79
N GLY A 170 -13.47 -3.37 13.56
CA GLY A 170 -14.08 -3.21 14.87
C GLY A 170 -13.76 -4.39 15.75
N GLY A 171 -13.71 -4.16 17.05
CA GLY A 171 -13.52 -5.24 18.00
C GLY A 171 -13.65 -4.80 19.45
N SER A 172 -13.80 -5.78 20.32
CA SER A 172 -14.01 -5.56 21.75
C SER A 172 -12.69 -5.29 22.51
N GLU A 173 -11.57 -5.86 22.05
CA GLU A 173 -10.27 -5.81 22.75
C GLU A 173 -9.15 -5.10 21.96
N LEU A 174 -9.51 -4.18 21.04
CA LEU A 174 -8.51 -3.42 20.28
C LEU A 174 -7.65 -2.55 21.22
N ARG A 175 -6.32 -2.63 21.10
CA ARG A 175 -5.41 -1.68 21.77
C ARG A 175 -5.29 -0.43 20.91
N THR A 176 -5.78 0.69 21.39
CA THR A 176 -5.92 1.91 20.59
C THR A 176 -5.29 3.12 21.24
N TYR A 177 -4.69 3.96 20.40
CA TYR A 177 -3.93 5.13 20.83
C TYR A 177 -4.25 6.30 19.92
N GLN A 178 -4.34 7.49 20.50
CA GLN A 178 -4.40 8.75 19.78
C GLN A 178 -3.12 9.54 20.03
N ARG A 179 -2.56 10.12 18.97
CA ARG A 179 -1.42 11.03 19.02
C ARG A 179 -1.71 12.27 18.17
N SER A 180 -1.06 13.38 18.48
CA SER A 180 -1.02 14.55 17.61
C SER A 180 0.36 14.58 16.93
N VAL A 181 0.38 14.57 15.61
CA VAL A 181 1.61 14.70 14.82
C VAL A 181 1.50 15.98 14.02
N ARG A 182 2.35 16.96 14.32
CA ARG A 182 2.33 18.30 13.70
C ARG A 182 0.93 18.93 13.72
N GLY A 183 0.24 18.80 14.86
CA GLY A 183 -1.08 19.40 15.08
C GLY A 183 -2.28 18.57 14.59
N GLN A 184 -2.07 17.50 13.81
CA GLN A 184 -3.16 16.66 13.31
C GLN A 184 -3.33 15.36 14.10
N PRO A 185 -4.57 14.87 14.28
CA PRO A 185 -4.83 13.63 14.99
C PRO A 185 -4.39 12.41 14.16
N VAL A 186 -3.82 11.43 14.85
CA VAL A 186 -3.45 10.12 14.31
C VAL A 186 -3.96 9.05 15.27
N HIS A 187 -4.76 8.14 14.75
CA HIS A 187 -5.27 6.97 15.45
C HIS A 187 -4.39 5.77 15.11
N ILE A 188 -3.93 5.05 16.13
CA ILE A 188 -3.08 3.88 16.01
C ILE A 188 -3.82 2.73 16.67
N VAL A 189 -4.06 1.65 15.92
CA VAL A 189 -4.75 0.45 16.37
C VAL A 189 -3.80 -0.72 16.28
N LEU A 190 -3.56 -1.40 17.39
CA LEU A 190 -2.75 -2.61 17.48
C LEU A 190 -3.67 -3.77 17.84
N ASP A 191 -3.61 -4.81 17.03
CA ASP A 191 -4.37 -6.05 17.21
C ASP A 191 -3.43 -7.25 17.39
N GLY A 192 -3.87 -8.21 18.19
CA GLY A 192 -3.09 -9.39 18.59
C GLY A 192 -2.07 -9.12 19.69
N GLN A 193 -1.42 -10.18 20.15
CA GLN A 193 -0.36 -10.13 21.18
C GLN A 193 1.01 -9.98 20.53
N TRP A 194 1.89 -9.18 21.13
CA TRP A 194 3.27 -8.96 20.64
C TRP A 194 4.27 -9.34 21.73
N ASP A 195 5.18 -10.27 21.41
CA ASP A 195 6.11 -10.82 22.41
C ASP A 195 7.41 -10.00 22.52
N ARG A 196 7.75 -9.25 21.47
CA ARG A 196 9.07 -8.63 21.30
C ARG A 196 9.03 -7.14 20.96
N ILE A 197 7.85 -6.56 20.86
CA ILE A 197 7.65 -5.14 20.54
C ILE A 197 6.62 -4.59 21.52
N SER A 198 6.96 -3.52 22.23
CA SER A 198 5.98 -2.82 23.05
C SER A 198 5.08 -1.93 22.19
N ASP A 199 3.86 -1.66 22.66
CA ASP A 199 2.97 -0.72 21.97
C ASP A 199 3.62 0.67 21.81
N GLU A 200 4.40 1.12 22.79
CA GLU A 200 5.10 2.42 22.73
C GLU A 200 6.23 2.43 21.67
N ASP A 201 6.90 1.29 21.42
CA ASP A 201 7.87 1.19 20.32
C ASP A 201 7.19 1.36 18.96
N PHE A 202 6.02 0.73 18.75
CA PHE A 202 5.23 0.94 17.53
C PHE A 202 4.86 2.40 17.38
N ILE A 203 4.28 3.00 18.43
CA ILE A 203 3.82 4.39 18.42
C ILE A 203 4.97 5.35 18.15
N THR A 204 6.12 5.17 18.80
CA THR A 204 7.31 6.00 18.61
C THR A 204 7.80 5.94 17.16
N VAL A 205 7.93 4.73 16.60
CA VAL A 205 8.41 4.56 15.21
C VAL A 205 7.45 5.21 14.22
N VAL A 206 6.14 4.94 14.33
CA VAL A 206 5.16 5.43 13.33
C VAL A 206 4.99 6.94 13.42
N THR A 207 4.93 7.51 14.62
CA THR A 207 4.78 8.96 14.81
C THR A 207 6.01 9.71 14.34
N ARG A 208 7.21 9.19 14.62
CA ARG A 208 8.47 9.80 14.19
C ARG A 208 8.64 9.78 12.66
N LEU A 209 8.27 8.69 12.01
CA LEU A 209 8.29 8.59 10.54
C LEU A 209 7.28 9.53 9.91
N LEU A 210 6.04 9.55 10.42
CA LEU A 210 4.99 10.42 9.91
C LEU A 210 5.34 11.90 10.10
N GLU A 211 5.87 12.28 11.26
CA GLU A 211 6.37 13.62 11.53
C GLU A 211 7.44 14.00 10.49
N LYS A 212 8.42 13.13 10.27
CA LYS A 212 9.53 13.43 9.36
C LYS A 212 9.10 13.55 7.90
N GLN A 213 8.15 12.71 7.45
CA GLN A 213 7.63 12.79 6.09
C GLN A 213 6.80 14.07 5.89
N ARG A 214 5.89 14.38 6.82
CA ARG A 214 5.10 15.63 6.75
C ARG A 214 6.00 16.88 6.77
N GLU A 215 7.04 16.89 7.60
CA GLU A 215 8.06 17.94 7.61
C GLU A 215 8.77 18.05 6.25
N THR A 216 9.22 16.92 5.69
CA THR A 216 9.94 16.88 4.41
C THR A 216 9.10 17.48 3.29
N TRP A 217 7.82 17.12 3.22
CA TRP A 217 6.91 17.55 2.16
C TRP A 217 6.20 18.88 2.44
N ASN A 218 6.34 19.41 3.66
CA ASN A 218 5.60 20.57 4.15
C ASN A 218 4.08 20.41 3.93
N ASP A 219 3.57 19.23 4.29
CA ASP A 219 2.19 18.85 4.05
C ASP A 219 1.62 18.16 5.28
N ASP A 220 0.92 18.95 6.09
CA ASP A 220 0.23 18.53 7.31
C ASP A 220 -1.28 18.35 7.06
N ASN A 221 -1.76 18.32 5.81
CA ASN A 221 -3.20 18.30 5.51
C ASN A 221 -3.80 16.88 5.62
N PHE A 222 -3.84 16.36 6.85
CA PHE A 222 -4.37 15.05 7.19
C PHE A 222 -5.22 15.18 8.46
N PRO A 223 -6.44 15.73 8.38
CA PRO A 223 -7.31 15.99 9.54
C PRO A 223 -7.77 14.72 10.25
N TYR A 224 -7.54 13.57 9.63
CA TYR A 224 -7.74 12.25 10.19
C TYR A 224 -6.70 11.30 9.58
N PHE A 225 -6.13 10.43 10.39
CA PHE A 225 -5.27 9.36 9.90
C PHE A 225 -5.37 8.12 10.77
N LEU A 226 -5.51 6.95 10.16
CA LEU A 226 -5.59 5.66 10.86
C LEU A 226 -4.43 4.74 10.47
N ILE A 227 -3.70 4.27 11.47
CA ILE A 227 -2.62 3.30 11.31
C ILE A 227 -3.02 2.03 12.05
N SER A 228 -2.99 0.88 11.37
CA SER A 228 -3.32 -0.40 11.98
C SER A 228 -2.21 -1.44 11.80
N PHE A 229 -1.87 -2.14 12.89
CA PHE A 229 -1.01 -3.31 12.87
C PHE A 229 -1.72 -4.52 13.44
N VAL A 230 -1.54 -5.66 12.79
CA VAL A 230 -2.03 -6.96 13.24
C VAL A 230 -0.87 -7.92 13.44
N ALA A 231 -0.82 -8.57 14.59
CA ALA A 231 0.17 -9.61 14.88
C ALA A 231 -0.22 -10.92 14.18
N LEU A 232 0.51 -11.32 13.13
CA LEU A 232 0.20 -12.53 12.34
C LEU A 232 1.40 -13.47 12.22
N GLY A 233 1.20 -14.71 12.66
CA GLY A 233 2.16 -15.81 12.54
C GLY A 233 3.43 -15.65 13.36
N GLN A 234 4.28 -16.69 13.31
CA GLN A 234 5.63 -16.70 13.86
C GLN A 234 6.65 -16.46 12.76
N GLY A 235 7.67 -15.66 13.07
CA GLY A 235 8.73 -15.29 12.16
C GLY A 235 10.08 -15.61 12.77
N CYS A 236 10.46 -14.93 13.85
CA CYS A 236 11.84 -14.88 14.30
C CYS A 236 12.27 -16.07 15.18
N SER A 237 11.32 -16.81 15.74
CA SER A 237 11.56 -18.05 16.49
C SER A 237 11.69 -19.28 15.57
N MET A 238 11.02 -19.27 14.41
CA MET A 238 10.94 -20.43 13.50
C MET A 238 11.60 -20.23 12.12
N GLN A 239 11.71 -19.00 11.64
CA GLN A 239 12.22 -18.67 10.31
C GLN A 239 13.42 -17.72 10.40
N ARG A 240 14.37 -17.83 9.47
CA ARG A 240 15.50 -16.88 9.38
C ARG A 240 15.05 -15.48 8.93
N GLU A 241 13.95 -15.40 8.18
CA GLU A 241 13.40 -14.14 7.64
C GLU A 241 11.94 -13.96 8.07
N ALA A 242 11.62 -12.78 8.60
CA ALA A 242 10.26 -12.41 8.97
C ALA A 242 9.44 -12.13 7.71
N ARG A 243 8.22 -12.67 7.64
CA ARG A 243 7.26 -12.34 6.58
C ARG A 243 6.28 -11.29 7.10
N PHE A 244 6.23 -10.16 6.42
CA PHE A 244 5.42 -9.01 6.79
C PHE A 244 4.99 -8.26 5.54
N GLY A 245 4.03 -7.36 5.67
CA GLY A 245 3.52 -6.58 4.54
C GLY A 245 2.57 -5.49 5.01
N GLY A 246 2.37 -4.50 4.13
CA GLY A 246 1.52 -3.36 4.36
C GLY A 246 0.66 -3.05 3.14
N THR A 247 -0.34 -2.20 3.34
CA THR A 247 -1.09 -1.58 2.24
C THR A 247 -1.61 -0.23 2.70
N ALA A 248 -1.24 0.80 1.94
CA ALA A 248 -1.73 2.16 2.10
C ALA A 248 -3.13 2.35 1.48
N HIS A 249 -4.00 2.99 2.23
CA HIS A 249 -5.41 3.23 1.93
C HIS A 249 -5.74 4.72 2.12
N VAL A 250 -6.95 5.16 1.75
CA VAL A 250 -7.37 6.54 1.99
C VAL A 250 -7.21 6.88 3.48
N ASN A 251 -6.48 7.96 3.78
CA ASN A 251 -6.22 8.44 5.14
C ASN A 251 -5.77 7.35 6.13
N SER A 252 -5.13 6.28 5.65
CA SER A 252 -4.81 5.15 6.49
C SER A 252 -3.80 4.21 5.88
N PHE A 253 -3.22 3.33 6.69
CA PHE A 253 -2.63 2.10 6.18
C PHE A 253 -2.82 0.97 7.19
N ARG A 254 -2.75 -0.25 6.70
CA ARG A 254 -2.72 -1.46 7.54
C ARG A 254 -1.47 -2.27 7.24
N ALA A 255 -0.91 -2.89 8.25
CA ALA A 255 0.22 -3.80 8.10
C ALA A 255 0.09 -5.01 9.04
N TYR A 256 0.80 -6.06 8.71
CA TYR A 256 0.97 -7.20 9.60
C TYR A 256 2.44 -7.49 9.84
N TYR A 257 2.74 -8.01 11.03
CA TYR A 257 4.09 -8.39 11.42
C TYR A 257 4.05 -9.62 12.33
N PRO A 258 5.06 -10.51 12.30
CA PRO A 258 5.10 -11.64 13.22
C PRO A 258 5.23 -11.21 14.67
N HIS A 259 4.47 -11.83 15.57
CA HIS A 259 4.39 -11.43 16.98
C HIS A 259 5.72 -11.58 17.75
N ASP A 260 6.55 -12.50 17.29
CA ASP A 260 7.79 -12.94 17.94
C ASP A 260 9.05 -12.24 17.41
N CYS A 261 8.89 -11.25 16.54
CA CYS A 261 9.99 -10.48 15.95
C CYS A 261 10.17 -9.12 16.65
N PRO A 262 11.41 -8.66 16.90
CA PRO A 262 11.64 -7.29 17.36
C PRO A 262 11.37 -6.29 16.23
N MET A 263 11.29 -5.00 16.55
CA MET A 263 11.14 -3.92 15.54
C MET A 263 12.40 -3.78 14.67
N LYS A 264 12.46 -4.56 13.58
CA LYS A 264 13.60 -4.61 12.65
C LYS A 264 13.66 -3.41 11.70
N PRO A 265 14.85 -3.06 11.15
CA PRO A 265 15.00 -2.01 10.15
C PRO A 265 14.06 -2.15 8.95
N GLU A 266 13.83 -3.36 8.47
CA GLU A 266 12.98 -3.62 7.31
C GLU A 266 11.50 -3.34 7.63
N MET A 267 11.06 -3.56 8.87
CA MET A 267 9.72 -3.20 9.31
C MET A 267 9.56 -1.68 9.42
N LYS A 268 10.57 -0.97 9.95
CA LYS A 268 10.60 0.50 9.95
C LYS A 268 10.54 1.05 8.52
N GLN A 269 11.25 0.42 7.59
CA GLN A 269 11.20 0.79 6.17
C GLN A 269 9.81 0.55 5.58
N LEU A 270 9.16 -0.59 5.86
CA LEU A 270 7.78 -0.84 5.40
C LEU A 270 6.83 0.23 5.94
N ILE A 271 6.87 0.54 7.24
CA ILE A 271 6.04 1.59 7.83
C ILE A 271 6.25 2.91 7.09
N SER A 272 7.51 3.27 6.84
CA SER A 272 7.85 4.48 6.10
C SER A 272 7.36 4.44 4.66
N HIS A 273 7.43 3.28 4.00
CA HIS A 273 6.93 3.05 2.64
C HIS A 273 5.41 3.29 2.57
N GLU A 274 4.63 2.64 3.44
CA GLU A 274 3.17 2.78 3.45
C GLU A 274 2.71 4.21 3.77
N LEU A 275 3.43 4.90 4.68
CA LEU A 275 3.18 6.32 4.95
C LEU A 275 3.48 7.19 3.72
N MET A 276 4.53 6.88 2.98
CA MET A 276 4.97 7.66 1.81
C MET A 276 3.96 7.62 0.68
N HIS A 277 3.12 6.58 0.62
CA HIS A 277 2.04 6.47 -0.36
C HIS A 277 0.99 7.58 -0.29
N MET A 278 0.90 8.32 0.82
CA MET A 278 0.04 9.50 0.90
C MET A 278 0.41 10.59 -0.10
N TRP A 279 1.68 10.64 -0.50
CA TRP A 279 2.19 11.56 -1.51
C TRP A 279 2.40 10.85 -2.85
N ILE A 280 3.19 9.77 -2.87
CA ILE A 280 3.52 9.02 -4.09
C ILE A 280 2.58 7.82 -4.25
N GLY A 281 1.72 7.84 -5.27
CA GLY A 281 0.70 6.83 -5.53
C GLY A 281 -0.72 7.31 -5.25
N LYS A 282 -0.91 8.25 -4.30
CA LYS A 282 -2.20 8.92 -4.06
C LYS A 282 -2.28 10.33 -4.64
N LYS A 283 -1.39 11.25 -4.26
CA LYS A 283 -1.37 12.63 -4.82
C LYS A 283 -0.65 12.69 -6.16
N ILE A 284 0.56 12.12 -6.24
CA ILE A 284 1.32 11.95 -7.48
C ILE A 284 1.06 10.54 -8.00
N ARG A 285 0.26 10.42 -9.05
CA ARG A 285 -0.08 9.13 -9.67
C ARG A 285 0.63 9.01 -11.00
N VAL A 286 1.02 7.80 -11.35
CA VAL A 286 1.67 7.48 -12.63
C VAL A 286 1.09 6.15 -13.10
N GLY A 287 0.91 6.01 -14.41
CA GLY A 287 0.39 4.82 -15.05
C GLY A 287 -0.93 5.07 -15.77
N GLN A 288 -1.07 4.45 -16.93
CA GLN A 288 -2.22 4.60 -17.83
C GLN A 288 -2.98 3.27 -18.00
N VAL A 289 -2.35 2.18 -17.60
CA VAL A 289 -2.89 0.83 -17.75
C VAL A 289 -3.77 0.49 -16.54
N SER A 290 -4.84 -0.30 -16.72
CA SER A 290 -5.73 -0.68 -15.61
C SER A 290 -4.93 -1.30 -14.47
N GLY A 291 -5.18 -0.82 -13.24
CA GLY A 291 -4.40 -1.18 -12.05
C GLY A 291 -3.07 -0.43 -11.88
N GLY A 292 -2.71 0.49 -12.79
CA GLY A 292 -1.54 1.37 -12.69
C GLY A 292 -0.19 0.66 -12.72
N PHE A 293 -0.14 -0.59 -13.19
CA PHE A 293 1.06 -1.43 -13.06
C PHE A 293 2.27 -0.87 -13.84
N ASP A 294 2.01 -0.21 -14.97
CA ASP A 294 3.02 0.48 -15.79
C ASP A 294 3.67 1.68 -15.06
N GLY A 295 3.02 2.22 -14.03
CA GLY A 295 3.55 3.28 -13.18
C GLY A 295 4.32 2.81 -11.94
N LYS A 296 4.41 1.50 -11.66
CA LYS A 296 5.00 0.98 -10.41
C LYS A 296 6.47 1.32 -10.22
N PHE A 297 7.23 1.51 -11.29
CA PHE A 297 8.62 2.00 -11.15
C PHE A 297 8.67 3.32 -10.40
N PHE A 298 7.66 4.18 -10.57
CA PHE A 298 7.54 5.43 -9.84
C PHE A 298 6.80 5.22 -8.52
N SER A 299 5.56 4.70 -8.56
CA SER A 299 4.69 4.67 -7.38
C SER A 299 5.22 3.77 -6.25
N GLU A 300 5.98 2.73 -6.59
CA GLU A 300 6.53 1.78 -5.62
C GLU A 300 8.02 1.99 -5.43
N GLY A 301 8.78 2.12 -6.52
CA GLY A 301 10.24 2.24 -6.42
C GLY A 301 10.74 3.57 -5.85
N PHE A 302 10.09 4.70 -6.16
CA PHE A 302 10.42 5.95 -5.48
C PHE A 302 9.97 5.92 -4.02
N THR A 303 8.86 5.23 -3.75
CA THR A 303 8.37 4.99 -2.38
C THR A 303 9.34 4.12 -1.59
N ASP A 304 10.01 3.14 -2.20
CA ASP A 304 11.08 2.36 -1.57
C ASP A 304 12.32 3.21 -1.24
N PHE A 305 12.75 4.04 -2.19
CA PHE A 305 13.84 5.00 -1.98
C PHE A 305 13.55 5.91 -0.78
N TYR A 306 12.38 6.54 -0.78
CA TYR A 306 11.98 7.43 0.31
C TYR A 306 11.67 6.68 1.61
N GLY A 307 11.06 5.50 1.52
CA GLY A 307 10.82 4.60 2.64
C GLY A 307 12.12 4.35 3.40
N ARG A 308 13.19 4.00 2.69
CA ARG A 308 14.51 3.82 3.29
C ARG A 308 15.11 5.13 3.80
N LEU A 309 15.14 6.17 2.96
CA LEU A 309 15.77 7.45 3.29
C LEU A 309 15.14 8.11 4.53
N MET A 310 13.82 8.02 4.68
CA MET A 310 13.11 8.61 5.80
C MET A 310 13.37 7.89 7.12
N THR A 311 13.63 6.59 7.12
CA THR A 311 14.08 5.91 8.35
C THR A 311 15.42 6.45 8.87
N TYR A 312 16.34 6.79 7.95
CA TYR A 312 17.62 7.43 8.31
C TYR A 312 17.41 8.88 8.75
N ARG A 313 16.70 9.68 7.95
CA ARG A 313 16.44 11.11 8.26
C ARG A 313 15.62 11.31 9.53
N ALA A 314 14.82 10.32 9.93
CA ALA A 314 14.07 10.30 11.19
C ALA A 314 14.95 9.92 12.41
N GLY A 315 16.17 9.45 12.19
CA GLY A 315 17.09 8.96 13.22
C GLY A 315 16.78 7.55 13.72
N LEU A 316 15.93 6.80 13.01
CA LEU A 316 15.48 5.46 13.44
C LEU A 316 16.42 4.34 13.03
N ILE A 317 17.29 4.60 12.05
CA ILE A 317 18.42 3.77 11.68
C ILE A 317 19.65 4.65 11.48
N ASN A 318 20.84 4.07 11.63
CA ASN A 318 22.10 4.76 11.34
C ASN A 318 22.52 4.55 9.87
N GLU A 319 23.56 5.28 9.46
CA GLU A 319 24.14 5.20 8.11
C GLU A 319 24.54 3.76 7.72
N VAL A 320 25.18 3.03 8.64
CA VAL A 320 25.59 1.63 8.41
C VAL A 320 24.40 0.75 8.06
N THR A 321 23.29 0.91 8.80
CA THR A 321 22.07 0.15 8.57
C THR A 321 21.40 0.57 7.27
N TYR A 322 21.40 1.86 6.95
CA TYR A 322 20.85 2.37 5.68
C TYR A 322 21.51 1.69 4.49
N PHE A 323 22.85 1.74 4.39
CA PHE A 323 23.56 1.12 3.27
C PHE A 323 23.48 -0.40 3.29
N LYS A 324 23.52 -1.05 4.47
CA LYS A 324 23.32 -2.50 4.56
C LYS A 324 21.97 -2.93 3.96
N THR A 325 20.91 -2.19 4.23
CA THR A 325 19.57 -2.53 3.71
C THR A 325 19.43 -2.22 2.21
N LEU A 326 20.07 -1.15 1.72
CA LEU A 326 20.16 -0.85 0.30
C LEU A 326 20.93 -1.94 -0.46
N ASP A 327 22.09 -2.35 0.06
CA ASP A 327 22.92 -3.43 -0.51
C ASP A 327 22.15 -4.73 -0.65
N ALA A 328 21.39 -5.10 0.39
CA ALA A 328 20.56 -6.30 0.35
C ALA A 328 19.48 -6.23 -0.75
N ASN A 329 18.93 -5.04 -1.04
CA ASN A 329 17.96 -4.90 -2.13
C ASN A 329 18.65 -4.93 -3.52
N LEU A 330 19.78 -4.26 -3.66
CA LEU A 330 20.58 -4.28 -4.90
C LEU A 330 21.05 -5.69 -5.22
N GLU A 331 21.51 -6.46 -4.22
CA GLU A 331 21.89 -7.86 -4.40
C GLU A 331 20.73 -8.68 -4.97
N LYS A 332 19.52 -8.57 -4.39
CA LYS A 332 18.31 -9.24 -4.90
C LYS A 332 18.01 -8.88 -6.36
N TYR A 333 18.16 -7.61 -6.73
CA TYR A 333 17.99 -7.18 -8.12
C TYR A 333 19.03 -7.81 -9.06
N TYR A 334 20.32 -7.75 -8.73
CA TYR A 334 21.39 -8.23 -9.62
C TYR A 334 21.43 -9.75 -9.76
N ILE A 335 21.02 -10.52 -8.75
CA ILE A 335 20.92 -11.97 -8.85
C ILE A 335 19.63 -12.43 -9.56
N SER A 336 18.60 -11.58 -9.61
CA SER A 336 17.32 -11.92 -10.23
C SER A 336 17.49 -12.17 -11.73
N LYS A 337 16.94 -13.29 -12.19
CA LYS A 337 16.87 -13.63 -13.63
C LYS A 337 15.81 -12.79 -14.37
N ARG A 338 14.92 -12.13 -13.63
CA ARG A 338 13.84 -11.26 -14.16
C ARG A 338 14.27 -9.81 -14.33
N ARG A 339 15.47 -9.41 -13.89
CA ARG A 339 15.92 -8.00 -13.88
C ARG A 339 15.99 -7.31 -15.24
N ARG A 340 16.01 -8.08 -16.33
CA ARG A 340 16.02 -7.62 -17.72
C ARG A 340 14.67 -7.81 -18.43
N THR A 341 13.59 -8.05 -17.69
CA THR A 341 12.25 -8.11 -18.26
C THR A 341 11.81 -6.71 -18.67
N THR A 342 11.29 -6.57 -19.90
CA THR A 342 10.80 -5.30 -20.43
C THR A 342 9.54 -4.85 -19.68
N LEU A 343 9.26 -3.54 -19.65
CA LEU A 343 8.01 -3.05 -19.05
C LEU A 343 6.78 -3.67 -19.70
N HIS A 344 6.81 -3.84 -21.03
CA HIS A 344 5.73 -4.48 -21.79
C HIS A 344 5.49 -5.93 -21.34
N ASP A 345 6.55 -6.72 -21.16
CA ASP A 345 6.45 -8.12 -20.74
C ASP A 345 6.01 -8.24 -19.28
N LEU A 346 6.47 -7.33 -18.40
CA LEU A 346 6.04 -7.26 -17.01
C LEU A 346 4.53 -7.00 -16.93
N VAL A 347 4.05 -5.95 -17.60
CA VAL A 347 2.62 -5.61 -17.68
C VAL A 347 1.85 -6.80 -18.26
N SER A 348 2.27 -7.33 -19.40
CA SER A 348 1.62 -8.46 -20.07
C SER A 348 1.54 -9.72 -19.20
N HIS A 349 2.56 -9.99 -18.39
CA HIS A 349 2.56 -11.12 -17.45
C HIS A 349 1.46 -10.95 -16.40
N ILE A 350 1.41 -9.80 -15.73
CA ILE A 350 0.42 -9.52 -14.68
C ILE A 350 -1.00 -9.56 -15.24
N TYR A 351 -1.22 -9.04 -16.46
CA TYR A 351 -2.52 -9.15 -17.13
C TYR A 351 -2.96 -10.60 -17.38
N ARG A 352 -2.04 -11.48 -17.76
CA ARG A 352 -2.35 -12.86 -18.16
C ARG A 352 -2.38 -13.85 -17.00
N LYS A 353 -1.53 -13.64 -16.00
CA LYS A 353 -1.24 -14.61 -14.93
C LYS A 353 -1.56 -14.07 -13.53
N GLY A 354 -1.88 -12.78 -13.42
CA GLY A 354 -2.00 -12.12 -12.13
C GLY A 354 -0.68 -12.08 -11.37
N TYR A 355 -0.77 -11.81 -10.08
CA TYR A 355 0.35 -11.79 -9.14
C TYR A 355 0.74 -13.22 -8.76
N SER A 356 1.55 -13.85 -9.62
CA SER A 356 1.95 -15.26 -9.48
C SER A 356 3.47 -15.49 -9.47
N ASP A 357 4.27 -14.45 -9.67
CA ASP A 357 5.73 -14.51 -9.75
C ASP A 357 6.33 -13.38 -8.93
N ALA A 358 6.72 -13.70 -7.69
CA ALA A 358 7.25 -12.73 -6.74
C ALA A 358 8.55 -12.06 -7.21
N GLU A 359 9.41 -12.77 -7.96
CA GLU A 359 10.63 -12.14 -8.49
C GLU A 359 10.29 -11.08 -9.52
N LEU A 360 9.31 -11.37 -10.38
CA LEU A 360 8.81 -10.46 -11.41
C LEU A 360 8.10 -9.25 -10.80
N GLU A 361 7.27 -9.47 -9.78
CA GLU A 361 6.54 -8.42 -9.05
C GLU A 361 7.46 -7.42 -8.36
N ASN A 362 8.65 -7.85 -7.92
CA ASN A 362 9.65 -6.99 -7.27
C ASN A 362 10.47 -6.14 -8.25
N ILE A 363 10.48 -6.46 -9.56
CA ILE A 363 11.33 -5.76 -10.53
C ILE A 363 11.04 -4.25 -10.62
N PRO A 364 9.77 -3.80 -10.72
CA PRO A 364 9.47 -2.36 -10.76
C PRO A 364 9.92 -1.62 -9.50
N TYR A 365 9.80 -2.23 -8.32
CA TYR A 365 10.24 -1.67 -7.04
C TYR A 365 11.75 -1.41 -7.08
N GLN A 366 12.51 -2.44 -7.45
CA GLN A 366 13.97 -2.38 -7.49
C GLN A 366 14.49 -1.42 -8.56
N GLN A 367 13.93 -1.47 -9.78
CA GLN A 367 14.31 -0.56 -10.86
C GLN A 367 14.01 0.89 -10.49
N GLY A 368 12.86 1.13 -9.87
CA GLY A 368 12.46 2.45 -9.44
C GLY A 368 13.28 3.02 -8.29
N GLU A 369 13.65 2.20 -7.29
CA GLU A 369 14.57 2.64 -6.21
C GLU A 369 15.94 3.03 -6.79
N ILE A 370 16.46 2.24 -7.73
CA ILE A 370 17.72 2.55 -8.43
C ILE A 370 17.57 3.84 -9.26
N MET A 371 16.45 4.03 -9.96
CA MET A 371 16.17 5.24 -10.72
C MET A 371 16.11 6.48 -9.82
N ALA A 372 15.35 6.42 -8.71
CA ALA A 372 15.24 7.49 -7.74
C ALA A 372 16.61 7.87 -7.14
N ALA A 373 17.41 6.86 -6.77
CA ALA A 373 18.76 7.08 -6.25
C ALA A 373 19.68 7.76 -7.28
N ASN A 374 19.61 7.35 -8.55
CA ASN A 374 20.36 7.98 -9.64
C ASN A 374 19.92 9.43 -9.89
N LEU A 375 18.62 9.70 -9.96
CA LEU A 375 18.10 11.05 -10.15
C LEU A 375 18.49 11.97 -8.99
N ASN A 376 18.35 11.50 -7.74
CA ASN A 376 18.79 12.25 -6.58
C ASN A 376 20.27 12.66 -6.67
N MET A 377 21.14 11.72 -7.06
CA MET A 377 22.58 11.98 -7.25
C MET A 377 22.83 12.98 -8.38
N LEU A 378 22.20 12.79 -9.54
CA LEU A 378 22.38 13.66 -10.70
C LEU A 378 21.94 15.09 -10.38
N ILE A 379 20.79 15.27 -9.72
CA ILE A 379 20.26 16.58 -9.31
C ILE A 379 21.22 17.25 -8.32
N LYS A 380 21.67 16.53 -7.28
CA LYS A 380 22.66 17.04 -6.32
C LYS A 380 23.94 17.48 -7.01
N LYS A 381 24.47 16.66 -7.91
CA LYS A 381 25.72 16.98 -8.63
C LYS A 381 25.57 18.19 -9.53
N ALA A 382 24.50 18.25 -10.34
CA ALA A 382 24.25 19.33 -11.29
C ALA A 382 24.02 20.68 -10.59
N SER A 383 23.48 20.65 -9.37
CA SER A 383 23.14 21.85 -8.58
C SER A 383 24.14 22.19 -7.47
N ASN A 384 25.29 21.50 -7.41
CA ASN A 384 26.23 21.60 -6.29
C ASN A 384 25.55 21.50 -4.91
N HIS A 385 24.73 20.45 -4.75
CA HIS A 385 23.93 20.11 -3.57
C HIS A 385 22.85 21.13 -3.18
N LYS A 386 22.53 22.11 -4.04
CA LYS A 386 21.43 23.06 -3.80
C LYS A 386 20.05 22.40 -3.93
N TYR A 387 19.90 21.45 -4.84
CA TYR A 387 18.66 20.69 -5.07
C TYR A 387 18.90 19.19 -4.89
N SER A 388 17.81 18.47 -4.68
CA SER A 388 17.79 17.00 -4.57
C SER A 388 16.54 16.44 -5.25
N LEU A 389 16.35 15.12 -5.18
CA LEU A 389 15.08 14.53 -5.62
C LEU A 389 13.87 15.14 -4.91
N ASP A 390 14.03 15.58 -3.65
CA ASP A 390 12.97 16.23 -2.86
C ASP A 390 12.43 17.47 -3.56
N SER A 391 13.28 18.22 -4.26
CA SER A 391 12.89 19.41 -5.01
C SER A 391 11.94 19.05 -6.15
N ALA A 392 12.28 18.04 -6.95
CA ALA A 392 11.43 17.56 -8.04
C ALA A 392 10.10 16.98 -7.54
N ILE A 393 10.11 16.21 -6.44
CA ILE A 393 8.87 15.67 -5.86
C ILE A 393 7.98 16.79 -5.31
N LYS A 394 8.54 17.84 -4.70
CA LYS A 394 7.77 19.02 -4.25
C LYS A 394 7.11 19.76 -5.41
N ASP A 395 7.78 19.85 -6.56
CA ASP A 395 7.17 20.44 -7.75
C ASP A 395 6.01 19.58 -8.27
N LEU A 396 6.17 18.25 -8.30
CA LEU A 396 5.07 17.33 -8.65
C LEU A 396 3.89 17.45 -7.68
N LEU A 397 4.16 17.57 -6.37
CA LEU A 397 3.11 17.81 -5.37
C LEU A 397 2.39 19.14 -5.60
N THR A 398 3.13 20.18 -5.97
CA THR A 398 2.56 21.50 -6.28
C THR A 398 1.63 21.42 -7.50
N GLU A 399 2.04 20.72 -8.55
CA GLU A 399 1.19 20.51 -9.74
C GLU A 399 -0.04 19.63 -9.45
N ALA A 400 0.12 18.60 -8.62
CA ALA A 400 -0.98 17.77 -8.14
C ALA A 400 -2.00 18.59 -7.32
N GLN A 401 -1.50 19.47 -6.45
CA GLN A 401 -2.34 20.39 -5.67
C GLN A 401 -3.11 21.35 -6.58
N ALA A 402 -2.45 21.92 -7.59
CA ALA A 402 -3.08 22.80 -8.59
C ALA A 402 -4.15 22.08 -9.43
N SER A 403 -4.09 20.74 -9.51
CA SER A 403 -5.03 19.89 -10.25
C SER A 403 -6.18 19.34 -9.39
N GLY A 404 -6.43 19.94 -8.22
CA GLY A 404 -7.51 19.51 -7.31
C GLY A 404 -7.07 18.52 -6.24
N GLY A 405 -5.78 18.47 -5.92
CA GLY A 405 -5.21 17.68 -4.81
C GLY A 405 -4.56 16.36 -5.23
N SER A 406 -4.79 15.90 -6.46
CA SER A 406 -4.04 14.78 -7.06
C SER A 406 -3.93 14.95 -8.57
N LYS A 407 -2.89 14.38 -9.18
CA LYS A 407 -2.71 14.35 -10.65
C LYS A 407 -2.13 13.01 -11.08
N ASN A 408 -2.67 12.46 -12.17
CA ASN A 408 -2.05 11.32 -12.86
C ASN A 408 -1.14 11.84 -13.96
N PHE A 409 0.17 11.80 -13.72
CA PHE A 409 1.18 12.32 -14.63
C PHE A 409 1.47 11.31 -15.73
N SER A 410 1.51 11.81 -16.96
CA SER A 410 2.16 11.13 -18.08
C SER A 410 3.68 11.10 -17.90
N ILE A 411 4.35 10.19 -18.61
CA ILE A 411 5.82 10.11 -18.62
C ILE A 411 6.44 11.43 -19.12
N SER A 412 5.83 12.10 -20.09
CA SER A 412 6.28 13.41 -20.58
C SER A 412 6.16 14.50 -19.53
N GLU A 413 5.05 14.57 -18.78
CA GLU A 413 4.90 15.56 -17.71
C GLU A 413 5.88 15.32 -16.57
N LEU A 414 6.16 14.05 -16.22
CA LEU A 414 7.24 13.75 -15.27
C LEU A 414 8.57 14.27 -15.80
N ALA A 415 8.91 13.96 -17.06
CA ALA A 415 10.15 14.40 -17.69
C ALA A 415 10.30 15.92 -17.66
N GLU A 416 9.25 16.68 -17.99
CA GLU A 416 9.24 18.14 -17.93
C GLU A 416 9.61 18.66 -16.54
N VAL A 417 9.09 18.03 -15.48
CA VAL A 417 9.46 18.40 -14.10
C VAL A 417 10.92 18.12 -13.81
N PHE A 418 11.42 16.93 -14.16
CA PHE A 418 12.81 16.54 -13.91
C PHE A 418 13.81 17.32 -14.75
N ASP A 419 13.44 17.74 -15.96
CA ASP A 419 14.28 18.50 -16.87
C ASP A 419 14.60 19.90 -16.35
N ARG A 420 13.79 20.44 -15.42
CA ARG A 420 14.12 21.67 -14.67
C ARG A 420 15.40 21.55 -13.85
N TYR A 421 15.78 20.33 -13.47
CA TYR A 421 16.93 20.05 -12.61
C TYR A 421 18.10 19.40 -13.36
N VAL A 422 17.80 18.40 -14.20
CA VAL A 422 18.80 17.69 -15.00
C VAL A 422 18.18 17.28 -16.35
N PRO A 423 18.36 18.10 -17.40
CA PRO A 423 17.76 17.84 -18.71
C PRO A 423 18.05 16.44 -19.26
N GLY A 424 17.01 15.73 -19.69
CA GLY A 424 17.06 14.42 -20.35
C GLY A 424 17.32 13.23 -19.43
N ALA A 425 17.69 13.44 -18.16
CA ALA A 425 18.09 12.35 -17.28
C ALA A 425 16.96 11.38 -16.93
N PHE A 426 15.74 11.90 -16.72
CA PHE A 426 14.58 11.06 -16.41
C PHE A 426 14.25 10.11 -17.57
N LEU A 427 14.15 10.63 -18.79
CA LEU A 427 13.83 9.84 -19.97
C LEU A 427 14.95 8.85 -20.33
N ASP A 428 16.22 9.21 -20.16
CA ASP A 428 17.33 8.27 -20.38
C ASP A 428 17.18 7.03 -19.48
N ILE A 429 16.97 7.23 -18.18
CA ILE A 429 16.83 6.13 -17.22
C ILE A 429 15.52 5.35 -17.45
N TYR A 430 14.40 6.05 -17.65
CA TYR A 430 13.11 5.42 -17.92
C TYR A 430 13.15 4.55 -19.19
N SER A 431 13.81 5.01 -20.26
CA SER A 431 13.92 4.23 -21.50
C SER A 431 14.66 2.90 -21.32
N LYS A 432 15.58 2.82 -20.34
CA LYS A 432 16.27 1.57 -19.96
C LYS A 432 15.31 0.61 -19.28
N ILE A 433 14.44 1.10 -18.40
CA ILE A 433 13.37 0.30 -17.78
C ILE A 433 12.44 -0.26 -18.86
N GLU A 434 11.99 0.58 -19.80
CA GLU A 434 11.11 0.15 -20.89
C GLU A 434 11.72 -0.99 -21.71
N ARG A 435 13.01 -0.88 -22.06
CA ARG A 435 13.73 -1.87 -22.87
C ARG A 435 14.25 -3.07 -22.07
N GLY A 436 14.02 -3.14 -20.75
CA GLY A 436 14.55 -4.20 -19.91
C GLY A 436 16.08 -4.19 -19.81
N GLU A 437 16.70 -3.02 -19.97
CA GLU A 437 18.13 -2.84 -19.76
C GLU A 437 18.47 -2.86 -18.26
N GLU A 438 19.67 -3.33 -17.95
CA GLU A 438 20.15 -3.38 -16.58
C GLU A 438 20.45 -1.97 -16.07
N LEU A 439 19.84 -1.59 -14.94
CA LEU A 439 20.15 -0.33 -14.28
C LEU A 439 21.38 -0.49 -13.39
N LEU A 440 22.26 0.52 -13.40
CA LEU A 440 23.42 0.60 -12.53
C LEU A 440 23.10 1.51 -11.33
N PRO A 441 23.61 1.21 -10.13
CA PRO A 441 23.37 2.07 -8.99
C PRO A 441 24.26 3.32 -9.09
N PRO A 442 23.89 4.44 -8.44
CA PRO A 442 24.68 5.65 -8.48
C PRO A 442 26.10 5.46 -7.91
N LYS A 443 27.08 6.11 -8.54
CA LYS A 443 28.45 6.21 -8.01
C LYS A 443 28.51 7.32 -6.95
N LEU A 444 28.48 6.94 -5.68
CA LEU A 444 28.56 7.86 -4.54
C LEU A 444 30.02 8.29 -4.27
N SER A 445 30.49 9.40 -4.85
CA SER A 445 31.87 9.86 -4.60
C SER A 445 32.11 10.19 -3.11
N GLY A 446 33.25 9.77 -2.57
CA GLY A 446 33.60 9.92 -1.14
C GLY A 446 33.09 8.76 -0.28
N CYS A 447 31.95 8.16 -0.63
CA CYS A 447 31.66 6.80 -0.18
C CYS A 447 32.60 5.85 -0.93
N SER A 448 33.15 4.84 -0.26
CA SER A 448 33.85 3.77 -0.99
C SER A 448 32.82 3.07 -1.88
N THR A 449 32.72 3.49 -3.15
CA THR A 449 31.83 2.86 -4.13
C THR A 449 32.32 1.45 -4.45
N PRO A 450 31.43 0.55 -4.90
CA PRO A 450 31.74 -0.86 -5.08
C PRO A 450 32.92 -1.06 -6.04
N THR A 451 33.89 -1.89 -5.67
CA THR A 451 34.60 -2.68 -6.66
C THR A 451 33.64 -3.74 -7.18
N SER A 452 33.38 -3.76 -8.49
CA SER A 452 32.79 -4.93 -9.14
C SER A 452 33.77 -6.08 -9.01
N ALA A 453 33.57 -6.97 -8.04
CA ALA A 453 34.31 -8.22 -8.02
C ALA A 453 33.51 -9.23 -8.86
N GLN A 454 34.12 -9.74 -9.94
CA GLN A 454 33.66 -10.98 -10.52
C GLN A 454 33.92 -12.09 -9.49
N TYR A 455 32.90 -12.47 -8.72
CA TYR A 455 33.03 -13.62 -7.84
C TYR A 455 33.00 -14.89 -8.69
N THR A 456 34.14 -15.58 -8.80
CA THR A 456 34.23 -16.93 -9.39
C THR A 456 33.66 -18.01 -8.46
N SER A 457 33.43 -17.72 -7.19
CA SER A 457 32.59 -18.50 -6.28
C SER A 457 32.49 -17.72 -4.97
N PHE A 458 31.31 -17.68 -4.37
CA PHE A 458 31.12 -17.11 -3.04
C PHE A 458 31.15 -18.26 -2.03
N GLN A 459 32.09 -18.24 -1.08
CA GLN A 459 31.98 -19.04 0.14
C GLN A 459 31.01 -18.36 1.11
N GLY A 460 29.72 -18.49 0.81
CA GLY A 460 28.64 -18.48 1.78
C GLY A 460 27.99 -19.86 1.73
N ASN A 461 27.36 -20.31 2.82
CA ASN A 461 26.79 -21.67 2.99
C ASN A 461 25.66 -22.07 2.00
N TYR A 462 25.53 -21.39 0.86
CA TYR A 462 24.63 -21.71 -0.24
C TYR A 462 25.40 -21.81 -1.56
N SER A 463 26.32 -22.77 -1.65
CA SER A 463 26.99 -23.12 -2.90
C SER A 463 26.10 -24.02 -3.77
N ARG A 464 25.23 -23.45 -4.61
CA ARG A 464 24.76 -24.11 -5.85
C ARG A 464 24.62 -23.09 -7.00
N PHE A 465 25.62 -23.12 -7.88
CA PHE A 465 25.66 -22.65 -9.28
C PHE A 465 24.86 -21.37 -9.63
N PHE A 466 25.51 -20.20 -9.51
CA PHE A 466 25.03 -18.95 -10.10
C PHE A 466 25.87 -18.59 -11.34
N PRO A 467 25.27 -18.11 -12.45
CA PRO A 467 26.02 -17.54 -13.57
C PRO A 467 26.73 -16.26 -13.14
N LYS A 468 27.85 -15.92 -13.80
CA LYS A 468 28.64 -14.71 -13.56
C LYS A 468 27.74 -13.47 -13.58
N SER A 469 27.52 -12.86 -12.42
CA SER A 469 26.84 -11.58 -12.27
C SER A 469 27.76 -10.63 -11.50
N ASN A 470 27.81 -9.37 -11.93
CA ASN A 470 28.53 -8.33 -11.21
C ASN A 470 27.70 -7.97 -9.97
N ILE A 471 28.13 -8.39 -8.79
CA ILE A 471 27.48 -7.99 -7.53
C ILE A 471 28.14 -6.69 -7.06
N PHE A 472 27.35 -5.64 -6.91
CA PHE A 472 27.77 -4.37 -6.34
C PHE A 472 27.48 -4.38 -4.83
N THR A 473 28.51 -4.14 -3.99
CA THR A 473 28.36 -4.03 -2.53
C THR A 473 29.06 -2.77 -2.02
N TYR A 474 28.44 -2.02 -1.11
CA TYR A 474 29.02 -0.85 -0.46
C TYR A 474 29.71 -1.29 0.85
N ARG A 475 30.87 -1.96 0.71
CA ARG A 475 31.52 -2.65 1.86
C ARG A 475 32.27 -1.77 2.86
N LYS A 476 32.44 -0.45 2.63
CA LYS A 476 33.19 0.39 3.57
C LYS A 476 32.67 1.83 3.59
N LEU A 477 31.97 2.17 4.67
CA LEU A 477 31.52 3.52 4.95
C LEU A 477 32.68 4.30 5.56
N SER A 478 32.96 5.47 4.99
CA SER A 478 33.75 6.51 5.64
C SER A 478 32.80 7.67 5.93
N ASP A 479 33.15 8.58 6.85
CA ASP A 479 32.34 9.76 7.22
C ASP A 479 31.96 10.67 6.03
N ALA A 480 32.47 10.40 4.83
CA ALA A 480 32.22 11.12 3.59
C ALA A 480 30.86 10.82 2.90
N CYS A 481 29.98 9.99 3.48
CA CYS A 481 28.68 9.67 2.88
C CYS A 481 27.52 10.60 3.27
N ALA A 482 27.66 11.37 4.35
CA ALA A 482 26.62 12.28 4.85
C ALA A 482 26.04 13.26 3.81
N PRO A 483 26.82 13.84 2.86
CA PRO A 483 26.27 14.74 1.82
C PRO A 483 25.24 14.10 0.89
N TRP A 484 25.21 12.76 0.81
CA TRP A 484 24.28 12.01 -0.04
C TRP A 484 22.94 11.73 0.64
N LEU A 485 22.95 11.52 1.95
CA LEU A 485 21.76 11.19 2.73
C LEU A 485 21.00 12.42 3.26
N ASN A 486 21.68 13.57 3.31
CA ASN A 486 21.09 14.85 3.74
C ASN A 486 20.25 15.50 2.65
#